data_AF-A0A4P7KQA4-F1
#
_entry.id   AF-A0A4P7KQA4-F1
#
_cell.length_a   1.000
_cell.length_b   1.000
_cell.length_c   1.000
_cell.angle_alpha   90.00
_cell.angle_beta   90.00
_cell.angle_gamma   90.00
#
_symmetry.space_group_name_H-M   'P 1'
#
loop_
_entity.id
_entity.type
_entity.pdbx_description
1 polymer ?
#
loop_
_entity_poly.entity_id
_entity_poly.type
_entity_poly.pdbx_seq_one_letter_code
_entity_poly.pdbx_strand_id
1 'polypeptide(L)'
;MKCESQGIYTPAKIVDHIIPIDGDSDVLFWWQDNHQSLCQGCHNRKIIQQDPITKAQRKAGMFREQEEKAAHRNDWIHEYNLNGRISDKSID
;
A
#
# COMPACT_ATOMS: atom_id res chain seq x y z
N MET A 1 -10.61 -4.17 4.20
CA MET A 1 -12.06 -3.81 4.25
C MET A 1 -12.18 -2.31 4.52
N LYS A 2 -12.91 -1.55 3.69
CA LYS A 2 -13.10 -0.10 3.84
C LYS A 2 -14.60 0.25 3.83
N CYS A 3 -15.04 1.27 4.56
CA CYS A 3 -16.46 1.67 4.54
C CYS A 3 -16.91 2.09 3.14
N GLU A 4 -16.08 2.85 2.42
CA GLU A 4 -16.36 3.29 1.04
C GLU A 4 -16.62 2.12 0.09
N SER A 5 -15.84 1.03 0.21
CA SER A 5 -16.05 -0.18 -0.61
C SER A 5 -17.40 -0.88 -0.38
N GLN A 6 -18.14 -0.47 0.66
CA GLN A 6 -19.48 -0.95 1.01
C GLN A 6 -20.55 0.12 0.77
N GLY A 7 -20.22 1.26 0.15
CA GLY A 7 -21.12 2.40 -0.02
C GLY A 7 -21.42 3.17 1.27
N ILE A 8 -20.63 2.93 2.34
CA ILE A 8 -20.80 3.58 3.64
C ILE A 8 -19.77 4.71 3.76
N TYR A 9 -20.22 5.90 4.10
CA TYR A 9 -19.34 7.05 4.36
C TYR A 9 -19.25 7.31 5.86
N THR A 10 -18.04 7.21 6.40
CA THR A 10 -17.76 7.51 7.80
C THR A 10 -16.40 8.20 7.89
N PRO A 11 -16.22 9.18 8.78
CA PRO A 11 -14.94 9.85 8.94
C PRO A 11 -13.82 8.86 9.30
N ALA A 12 -12.68 8.98 8.63
CA ALA A 12 -11.48 8.29 9.03
C ALA A 12 -11.00 8.81 10.40
N LYS A 13 -10.41 7.90 11.19
CA LYS A 13 -9.80 8.21 12.49
C LYS A 13 -8.34 7.77 12.55
N ILE A 14 -7.92 6.90 11.63
CA ILE A 14 -6.61 6.28 11.60
C ILE A 14 -6.10 6.33 10.16
N VAL A 15 -4.82 6.67 9.99
CA VAL A 15 -4.05 6.37 8.79
C VAL A 15 -3.28 5.09 9.07
N ASP A 16 -3.48 4.07 8.24
CA ASP A 16 -2.99 2.71 8.47
C ASP A 16 -2.19 2.22 7.26
N HIS A 17 -1.24 1.31 7.49
CA HIS A 17 -0.46 0.69 6.41
C HIS A 17 -1.28 -0.44 5.75
N ILE A 18 -1.33 -0.47 4.42
CA ILE A 18 -2.03 -1.51 3.63
C ILE A 18 -1.29 -2.83 3.76
N ILE A 19 0.01 -2.82 3.49
CA ILE A 19 0.95 -3.89 3.75
C ILE A 19 1.57 -3.62 5.13
N PRO A 20 1.37 -4.49 6.13
CA PRO A 20 1.93 -4.29 7.46
C PRO A 20 3.45 -4.17 7.44
N ILE A 21 3.97 -3.19 8.17
CA ILE A 21 5.39 -2.87 8.32
C ILE A 21 6.04 -3.56 9.52
N ASP A 22 7.37 -3.65 9.51
CA ASP A 22 8.19 -4.09 10.65
C ASP A 22 9.10 -2.94 11.13
N GLY A 23 8.51 -2.02 11.91
CA GLY A 23 9.21 -0.84 12.41
C GLY A 23 9.31 0.32 11.42
N ASP A 24 9.96 1.39 11.84
CA ASP A 24 10.08 2.67 11.12
C ASP A 24 11.11 2.67 9.99
N SER A 25 12.06 1.75 10.03
CA SER A 25 13.07 1.55 9.00
C SER A 25 12.58 0.75 7.78
N ASP A 26 11.36 0.20 7.85
CA ASP A 26 10.76 -0.53 6.73
C ASP A 26 10.58 0.39 5.51
N VAL A 27 10.98 -0.08 4.32
CA VAL A 27 10.87 0.69 3.07
C VAL A 27 9.42 1.12 2.79
N LEU A 28 8.46 0.32 3.23
CA LEU A 28 7.03 0.56 3.07
C LEU A 28 6.47 1.58 4.09
N PHE A 29 7.26 2.04 5.07
CA PHE A 29 6.78 2.90 6.14
C PHE A 29 6.29 4.26 5.63
N TRP A 30 7.10 4.90 4.78
CA TRP A 30 6.86 6.26 4.27
C TRP A 30 6.34 6.29 2.84
N TRP A 31 6.09 5.13 2.23
CA TRP A 31 5.58 5.08 0.87
C TRP A 31 4.09 5.39 0.86
N GLN A 32 3.69 6.49 0.21
CA GLN A 32 2.33 7.02 0.28
C GLN A 32 1.28 6.01 -0.21
N ASP A 33 1.61 5.22 -1.23
CA ASP A 33 0.70 4.21 -1.79
C ASP A 33 0.46 3.04 -0.83
N ASN A 34 1.25 2.92 0.23
CA ASN A 34 1.03 1.96 1.30
C ASN A 34 0.14 2.50 2.43
N HIS A 35 -0.34 3.74 2.38
CA HIS A 35 -1.23 4.29 3.41
C HIS A 35 -2.69 4.25 2.97
N GLN A 36 -3.58 3.95 3.92
CA GLN A 36 -5.03 4.03 3.73
C GLN A 36 -5.70 4.70 4.94
N SER A 37 -6.72 5.50 4.66
CA SER A 37 -7.56 6.10 5.70
C SER A 37 -8.67 5.13 6.12
N LEU A 38 -8.80 4.86 7.43
CA LEU A 38 -9.80 3.94 7.98
C LEU A 38 -10.55 4.54 9.17
N CYS A 39 -11.81 4.15 9.34
CA CYS A 39 -12.50 4.31 10.61
C CYS A 39 -12.01 3.24 11.61
N GLN A 40 -12.22 3.48 12.91
CA GLN A 40 -11.78 2.57 13.97
C GLN A 40 -12.28 1.13 13.77
N GLY A 41 -13.56 0.96 13.39
CA GLY A 41 -14.15 -0.36 13.20
C GLY A 41 -13.52 -1.15 12.05
N CYS A 42 -13.21 -0.48 10.93
CA CYS A 42 -12.53 -1.12 9.80
C CYS A 42 -11.07 -1.46 10.13
N HIS A 43 -10.37 -0.57 10.82
CA HIS A 43 -9.01 -0.80 11.28
C HIS A 43 -8.92 -2.05 12.19
N ASN A 44 -9.80 -2.14 13.21
CA ASN A 44 -9.82 -3.29 14.11
C ASN A 44 -10.09 -4.61 13.38
N ARG A 45 -10.99 -4.61 12.40
CA ARG A 45 -11.26 -5.81 11.57
C ARG A 45 -10.06 -6.17 10.69
N LYS A 46 -9.37 -5.18 10.11
CA LYS A 46 -8.16 -5.40 9.30
C LYS A 46 -7.08 -6.11 10.12
N ILE A 47 -6.80 -5.65 11.35
CA ILE A 47 -5.79 -6.26 12.23
C ILE A 47 -6.05 -7.77 12.42
N ILE A 48 -7.30 -8.15 12.63
CA ILE A 48 -7.67 -9.53 12.96
C ILE A 48 -7.78 -10.40 11.71
N GLN A 49 -8.37 -9.88 10.63
CA GLN A 49 -8.77 -10.70 9.48
C GLN A 49 -7.81 -10.62 8.30
N GLN A 50 -7.20 -9.45 8.06
CA GLN A 50 -6.46 -9.17 6.83
C GLN A 50 -4.95 -9.09 7.06
N ASP A 51 -4.49 -8.54 8.17
CA ASP A 51 -3.06 -8.38 8.45
C ASP A 51 -2.31 -9.72 8.55
N PRO A 52 -2.83 -10.78 9.19
CA PRO A 52 -2.12 -12.07 9.23
C PRO A 52 -1.90 -12.66 7.83
N ILE A 53 -2.92 -12.55 6.97
CA ILE A 53 -2.85 -13.03 5.58
C ILE A 53 -1.86 -12.19 4.79
N THR A 54 -1.97 -10.86 4.89
CA THR A 54 -1.09 -9.92 4.16
C THR A 54 0.37 -10.08 4.58
N LYS A 55 0.65 -10.30 5.87
CA LYS A 55 1.98 -10.63 6.38
C LYS A 55 2.50 -11.95 5.81
N ALA A 56 1.67 -12.99 5.73
CA ALA A 56 2.06 -14.26 5.12
C ALA A 56 2.37 -14.11 3.62
N GLN A 57 1.56 -13.34 2.89
CA GLN A 57 1.78 -13.02 1.47
C GLN A 57 3.07 -12.22 1.27
N ARG A 58 3.35 -11.24 2.13
CA ARG A 58 4.61 -10.49 2.14
C ARG A 58 5.81 -11.41 2.34
N LYS A 59 5.75 -12.30 3.34
CA LYS A 59 6.79 -13.31 3.57
C LYS A 59 6.99 -14.23 2.37
N ALA A 60 5.91 -14.52 1.62
CA ALA A 60 5.98 -15.29 0.37
C ALA A 60 6.51 -14.50 -0.83
N GLY A 61 6.86 -13.21 -0.66
CA GLY A 61 7.40 -12.36 -1.71
C GLY A 61 6.36 -11.78 -2.66
N MET A 62 5.08 -11.82 -2.33
CA MET A 62 4.00 -11.32 -3.19
C MET A 62 4.01 -9.80 -3.37
N PHE A 63 4.76 -9.07 -2.52
CA PHE A 63 4.84 -7.60 -2.56
C PHE A 63 6.22 -7.07 -2.97
N ARG A 64 7.08 -7.89 -3.59
CA ARG A 64 8.45 -7.49 -3.97
C ARG A 64 8.48 -6.25 -4.87
N GLU A 65 7.58 -6.16 -5.83
CA GLU A 65 7.49 -5.01 -6.74
C GLU A 65 7.13 -3.72 -5.98
N GLN A 66 6.22 -3.82 -5.02
CA GLN A 66 5.84 -2.71 -4.15
C GLN A 66 6.99 -2.29 -3.24
N GLU A 67 7.72 -3.25 -2.67
CA GLU A 67 8.90 -2.98 -1.84
C GLU A 67 10.02 -2.31 -2.66
N GLU A 68 10.23 -2.73 -3.91
CA GLU A 68 11.17 -2.09 -4.84
C GLU A 68 10.74 -0.66 -5.16
N LYS A 69 9.48 -0.44 -5.54
CA LYS A 69 8.93 0.91 -5.77
C LYS A 69 9.08 1.80 -4.54
N ALA A 70 8.77 1.29 -3.35
CA ALA A 70 8.89 2.02 -2.10
C ALA A 70 10.34 2.37 -1.74
N ALA A 71 11.30 1.50 -2.06
CA ALA A 71 12.73 1.77 -1.91
C ALA A 71 13.20 2.90 -2.84
N HIS A 72 12.60 3.01 -4.03
CA HIS A 72 12.90 4.05 -5.03
C HIS A 72 11.94 5.25 -4.99
N ARG A 73 11.15 5.43 -3.92
CA ARG A 73 10.09 6.46 -3.85
C ARG A 73 10.56 7.91 -4.04
N ASN A 74 11.84 8.20 -3.81
CA ASN A 74 12.43 9.53 -3.98
C ASN A 74 13.31 9.63 -5.23
N ASP A 75 13.36 8.59 -6.05
CA ASP A 75 14.11 8.58 -7.29
C ASP A 75 13.19 9.01 -8.44
N TRP A 76 13.23 10.32 -8.72
CA TRP A 76 12.45 10.93 -9.79
C TRP A 76 12.81 10.38 -11.18
N ILE A 77 14.03 9.82 -11.36
CA ILE A 77 14.45 9.16 -12.60
C ILE A 77 13.78 7.79 -12.74
N HIS A 78 13.66 7.01 -11.67
CA HIS A 78 12.92 5.74 -11.69
C HIS A 78 11.42 5.94 -11.94
N GLU A 79 10.80 6.95 -11.32
CA GLU A 79 9.38 7.28 -11.53
C GLU A 79 9.10 7.68 -12.99
N TYR A 80 9.93 8.55 -13.57
CA TYR A 80 9.82 8.96 -14.98
C TYR A 80 9.97 7.77 -15.94
N ASN A 81 10.94 6.88 -15.70
CA ASN A 81 11.19 5.74 -16.59
C ASN A 81 10.10 4.66 -16.50
N LEU A 82 9.43 4.50 -15.35
CA LEU A 82 8.31 3.57 -15.20
C LEU A 82 7.03 4.13 -15.84
N ASN A 83 6.73 5.41 -15.63
CA ASN A 83 5.55 6.08 -16.19
C ASN A 83 5.70 6.32 -17.71
N GLY A 84 6.90 6.67 -18.18
CA GLY A 84 7.22 6.85 -19.59
C GLY A 84 7.15 5.55 -20.42
N ARG A 85 7.37 4.38 -19.78
CA ARG A 85 7.22 3.07 -20.43
C ARG A 85 5.76 2.66 -20.62
N ILE A 86 4.83 3.26 -19.87
CA ILE A 86 3.39 3.04 -20.03
C ILE A 86 2.84 3.92 -21.16
N SER A 87 3.33 5.15 -21.33
CA SER A 87 2.94 6.02 -22.45
C SER A 87 3.42 5.54 -23.82
N ASP A 88 4.49 4.74 -23.86
CA ASP A 88 5.06 4.20 -25.11
C ASP A 88 4.41 2.87 -25.55
N LYS A 89 3.46 2.31 -24.75
CA LYS A 89 2.72 1.08 -25.08
C LYS A 89 1.29 1.31 -25.58
N SER A 90 0.96 2.56 -25.93
CA SER A 90 -0.35 2.95 -26.46
C SER A 90 -0.29 3.46 -27.91
N ILE A 91 0.76 3.15 -28.66
CA ILE A 91 0.88 3.43 -30.10
C ILE A 91 1.23 2.14 -30.84
N ASP A 92 0.30 1.17 -30.80
CA ASP A 92 0.24 0.03 -31.72
C ASP A 92 -1.23 -0.38 -31.92
#